data_AF-A0AAV9RIE7-F1
#
_entry.id   AF-A0AAV9RIE7-F1
#
_cell.length_a   1.000
_cell.length_b   1.000
_cell.length_c   1.000
_cell.angle_alpha   90.00
_cell.angle_beta   90.00
_cell.angle_gamma   90.00
#
_symmetry.space_group_name_H-M   'P 1'
#
loop_
_entity.id
_entity.type
_entity.pdbx_description
1 polymer ?
#
loop_
_entity_poly.entity_id
_entity_poly.type
_entity_poly.pdbx_seq_one_letter_code
_entity_poly.pdbx_strand_id
1 'polypeptide(L)'
;MMYRNYHKEEPSVEQGKDMFLVLENNMLNLVDPMDRSVLHSQPIASIRVWGVGRDNGRDFAYVARDKNTRILKCHVFRCDTPAKAIATSLHEICSRIMTERKNAKAMAVGSLQDRMQAGMDLPLQAEFPTPKTELVQKFQVLYLGMMPVARPIGMDILNGAIDSLIGSSNKEDWTADEEEVLVECRVRFLSFMGVGHDVRTFAFIMDAGGHRFDCHVFWCEPNAGSVSEAVQAACMLRYQKCLVARPPSQKACGSSPSGDSVSRRVSTSVKRGVLSLIDTLKQKRPVTELPQ
;
A
#
# COMPACT_ATOMS: atom_id res chain seq x y z
N MET A 1 -21.40 20.83 -20.58
CA MET A 1 -21.23 19.72 -19.60
C MET A 1 -22.21 19.91 -18.41
N MET A 2 -22.66 18.90 -17.65
CA MET A 2 -23.56 19.08 -16.47
C MET A 2 -22.97 18.37 -15.24
N TYR A 3 -22.95 19.04 -14.08
CA TYR A 3 -22.30 18.59 -12.85
C TYR A 3 -23.29 18.57 -11.66
N ARG A 4 -23.18 17.58 -10.78
CA ARG A 4 -23.89 17.52 -9.49
C ARG A 4 -22.89 17.21 -8.37
N ASN A 5 -22.75 18.14 -7.42
CA ASN A 5 -21.92 18.01 -6.21
C ASN A 5 -22.73 17.28 -5.13
N TYR A 6 -22.10 16.38 -4.37
CA TYR A 6 -22.63 15.95 -3.07
C TYR A 6 -21.70 16.46 -1.95
N HIS A 7 -22.29 17.33 -1.12
CA HIS A 7 -21.88 17.94 0.16
C HIS A 7 -21.07 19.28 0.22
N LYS A 8 -21.82 20.34 0.60
CA LYS A 8 -21.59 21.49 1.53
C LYS A 8 -20.13 21.84 1.90
N GLU A 9 -19.58 23.05 1.79
CA GLU A 9 -20.09 24.44 1.71
C GLU A 9 -19.14 25.31 0.85
N GLU A 10 -19.71 26.38 0.28
CA GLU A 10 -19.14 27.54 -0.45
C GLU A 10 -18.51 27.36 -1.85
N PRO A 11 -18.86 28.24 -2.83
CA PRO A 11 -18.73 27.97 -4.25
C PRO A 11 -17.55 28.73 -4.87
N SER A 12 -16.53 28.02 -5.33
CA SER A 12 -15.59 28.54 -6.33
C SER A 12 -15.78 27.81 -7.65
N VAL A 13 -16.74 28.35 -8.41
CA VAL A 13 -16.87 28.50 -9.88
C VAL A 13 -16.52 27.30 -10.79
N GLU A 14 -17.40 27.08 -11.78
CA GLU A 14 -17.29 26.18 -12.94
C GLU A 14 -18.05 24.83 -12.89
N GLN A 15 -19.29 24.83 -12.39
CA GLN A 15 -20.23 23.76 -12.72
C GLN A 15 -20.74 23.92 -14.16
N GLY A 16 -20.29 23.04 -15.07
CA GLY A 16 -20.94 22.80 -16.37
C GLY A 16 -20.29 23.43 -17.62
N LYS A 17 -19.13 24.07 -17.48
CA LYS A 17 -18.38 24.65 -18.60
C LYS A 17 -17.62 23.57 -19.38
N ASP A 18 -17.68 23.63 -20.72
CA ASP A 18 -16.87 22.75 -21.57
C ASP A 18 -15.41 23.21 -21.52
N MET A 19 -14.49 22.25 -21.42
CA MET A 19 -13.06 22.51 -21.25
C MET A 19 -12.25 21.42 -21.94
N PHE A 20 -11.05 21.78 -22.42
CA PHE A 20 -10.07 20.80 -22.87
C PHE A 20 -9.20 20.33 -21.70
N LEU A 21 -9.12 19.01 -21.51
CA LEU A 21 -8.14 18.41 -20.62
C LEU A 21 -6.89 18.06 -21.44
N VAL A 22 -5.77 18.69 -21.12
CA VAL A 22 -4.48 18.53 -21.81
C VAL A 22 -3.45 17.95 -20.85
N LEU A 23 -2.83 16.83 -21.23
CA LEU A 23 -1.74 16.20 -20.49
C LEU A 23 -0.42 16.50 -21.21
N GLU A 24 0.36 17.44 -20.68
CA GLU A 24 1.60 17.88 -21.31
C GLU A 24 2.60 18.37 -20.25
N ASN A 25 3.90 18.21 -20.51
CA ASN A 25 4.97 18.75 -19.65
C ASN A 25 4.82 18.37 -18.16
N ASN A 26 4.40 17.13 -17.88
CA ASN A 26 4.15 16.61 -16.53
C ASN A 26 3.02 17.34 -15.76
N MET A 27 2.16 18.07 -16.49
CA MET A 27 1.00 18.80 -15.96
C MET A 27 -0.30 18.27 -16.59
N LEU A 28 -1.38 18.31 -15.81
CA LEU A 28 -2.76 18.21 -16.28
C LEU A 28 -3.34 19.62 -16.29
N ASN A 29 -3.64 20.13 -17.48
CA ASN A 29 -4.20 21.46 -17.67
C ASN A 29 -5.65 21.36 -18.10
N LEU A 30 -6.51 22.19 -17.50
CA LEU A 30 -7.84 22.49 -18.02
C LEU A 30 -7.75 23.79 -18.78
N VAL A 31 -8.13 23.76 -20.05
CA VAL A 31 -7.97 24.85 -21.00
C VAL A 31 -9.35 25.28 -21.50
N ASP A 32 -9.58 26.58 -21.53
CA ASP A 32 -10.80 27.15 -22.08
C ASP A 32 -10.86 26.88 -23.60
N PRO A 33 -11.99 26.36 -24.12
CA PRO A 33 -12.09 26.00 -25.52
C PRO A 33 -12.13 27.21 -26.47
N MET A 34 -12.48 28.40 -25.98
CA MET A 34 -12.66 29.60 -26.80
C MET A 34 -11.34 30.34 -27.03
N ASP A 35 -10.61 30.65 -25.96
CA ASP A 35 -9.40 31.47 -26.02
C ASP A 35 -8.11 30.70 -25.75
N ARG A 36 -8.21 29.39 -25.47
CA ARG A 36 -7.09 28.51 -25.11
C ARG A 36 -6.33 28.92 -23.85
N SER A 37 -6.96 29.73 -22.99
CA SER A 37 -6.38 30.09 -21.69
C SER A 37 -6.38 28.89 -20.72
N VAL A 38 -5.36 28.80 -19.86
CA VAL A 38 -5.27 27.75 -18.84
C VAL A 38 -6.12 28.16 -17.64
N LEU A 39 -7.24 27.47 -17.44
CA LEU A 39 -8.17 27.68 -16.32
C LEU A 39 -7.66 27.02 -15.03
N HIS A 40 -7.08 25.83 -15.16
CA HIS A 40 -6.54 25.08 -14.04
C HIS A 40 -5.29 24.31 -14.45
N SER A 41 -4.31 24.24 -13.55
CA SER A 41 -3.07 23.49 -13.79
C SER A 41 -2.70 22.67 -12.57
N GLN A 42 -2.69 21.35 -12.76
CA GLN A 42 -2.43 20.36 -11.74
C GLN A 42 -1.15 19.58 -12.08
N PRO A 43 -0.07 19.69 -11.27
CA PRO A 43 1.08 18.82 -11.45
C PRO A 43 0.67 17.36 -11.35
N ILE A 44 1.04 16.54 -12.34
CA ILE A 44 0.65 15.12 -12.36
C ILE A 44 1.26 14.39 -11.15
N ALA A 45 2.47 14.78 -10.75
CA ALA A 45 3.15 14.21 -9.59
C ALA A 45 2.46 14.49 -8.23
N SER A 46 1.49 15.40 -8.16
CA SER A 46 0.73 15.68 -6.94
C SER A 46 -0.70 15.12 -6.94
N ILE A 47 -1.11 14.47 -8.03
CA ILE A 47 -2.34 13.67 -8.08
C ILE A 47 -2.11 12.41 -7.24
N ARG A 48 -2.99 12.17 -6.25
CA ARG A 48 -2.88 11.03 -5.34
C ARG A 48 -3.54 9.78 -5.90
N VAL A 49 -4.71 9.96 -6.51
CA VAL A 49 -5.51 8.89 -7.09
C VAL A 49 -6.33 9.44 -8.24
N TRP A 50 -6.59 8.59 -9.22
CA TRP A 50 -7.55 8.83 -10.29
C TRP A 50 -8.44 7.61 -10.51
N GLY A 51 -9.58 7.82 -11.14
CA GLY A 51 -10.57 6.79 -11.40
C GLY A 51 -11.29 6.99 -12.72
N VAL A 52 -11.81 5.89 -13.26
CA VAL A 52 -12.65 5.85 -14.45
C VAL A 52 -14.01 5.24 -14.05
N GLY A 53 -15.10 5.89 -14.45
CA GLY A 53 -16.46 5.43 -14.17
C GLY A 53 -16.78 4.10 -14.87
N ARG A 54 -17.55 3.24 -14.19
CA ARG A 54 -17.90 1.90 -14.69
C ARG A 54 -19.00 1.92 -15.75
N ASP A 55 -19.94 2.86 -15.66
CA ASP A 55 -21.23 2.75 -16.34
C ASP A 55 -21.12 3.04 -17.85
N ASN A 56 -20.40 4.11 -18.23
CA ASN A 56 -20.22 4.52 -19.62
C ASN A 56 -18.73 4.64 -20.04
N GLY A 57 -17.79 4.43 -19.12
CA GLY A 57 -16.35 4.58 -19.35
C GLY A 57 -15.90 6.00 -19.73
N ARG A 58 -16.78 7.00 -19.59
CA ARG A 58 -16.53 8.41 -19.94
C ARG A 58 -16.27 9.27 -18.71
N ASP A 59 -16.71 8.86 -17.54
CA ASP A 59 -16.40 9.61 -16.33
C ASP A 59 -14.94 9.38 -15.93
N PHE A 60 -14.21 10.47 -15.71
CA PHE A 60 -12.85 10.51 -15.20
C PHE A 60 -12.84 11.33 -13.92
N ALA A 61 -12.11 10.91 -12.91
CA ALA A 61 -11.93 11.70 -11.70
C ALA A 61 -10.49 11.63 -11.20
N TYR A 62 -10.03 12.68 -10.54
CA TYR A 62 -8.77 12.66 -9.79
C TYR A 62 -8.89 13.40 -8.45
N VAL A 63 -8.04 13.01 -7.51
CA VAL A 63 -7.91 13.68 -6.21
C VAL A 63 -6.53 14.28 -6.07
N ALA A 64 -6.48 15.57 -5.77
CA ALA A 64 -5.25 16.30 -5.51
C ALA A 64 -5.43 17.22 -4.29
N ARG A 65 -4.31 17.62 -3.68
CA ARG A 65 -4.32 18.56 -2.57
C ARG A 65 -4.41 19.99 -3.12
N ASP A 66 -5.44 20.72 -2.70
CA ASP A 66 -5.58 22.13 -3.02
C ASP A 66 -4.41 22.93 -2.42
N LYS A 67 -3.85 23.86 -3.21
CA LYS A 67 -2.67 24.63 -2.81
C LYS A 67 -2.99 25.61 -1.68
N ASN A 68 -4.19 26.18 -1.67
CA ASN A 68 -4.57 27.27 -0.77
C ASN A 68 -5.13 26.70 0.54
N THR A 69 -6.05 25.74 0.44
CA THR A 69 -6.76 25.21 1.62
C THR A 69 -6.07 24.00 2.25
N ARG A 70 -5.08 23.40 1.57
CA ARG A 70 -4.46 22.13 1.96
C ARG A 70 -5.45 20.96 2.08
N ILE A 71 -6.70 21.12 1.64
CA ILE A 71 -7.73 20.08 1.63
C ILE A 71 -7.59 19.23 0.37
N LEU A 72 -7.93 17.94 0.45
CA LEU A 72 -8.01 17.09 -0.72
C LEU A 72 -9.30 17.40 -1.49
N LYS A 73 -9.16 17.79 -2.76
CA LYS A 73 -10.28 18.03 -3.67
C LYS A 73 -10.41 16.89 -4.66
N CYS A 74 -11.65 16.44 -4.87
CA CYS A 74 -12.01 15.52 -5.94
C CYS A 74 -12.49 16.32 -7.14
N HIS A 75 -11.86 16.12 -8.29
CA HIS A 75 -12.21 16.73 -9.55
C HIS A 75 -12.82 15.65 -10.44
N VAL A 76 -14.06 15.84 -10.88
CA VAL A 76 -14.83 14.85 -11.65
C VAL A 76 -15.20 15.44 -12.99
N PHE A 77 -14.98 14.66 -14.05
CA PHE A 77 -15.16 15.02 -15.45
C PHE A 77 -15.96 13.94 -16.14
N ARG A 78 -16.81 14.34 -17.08
CA ARG A 78 -17.41 13.49 -18.11
C ARG A 78 -16.74 13.78 -19.44
N CYS A 79 -15.95 12.84 -19.95
CA CYS A 79 -15.11 13.03 -21.12
C CYS A 79 -15.79 12.58 -22.42
N ASP A 80 -15.47 13.27 -23.52
CA ASP A 80 -15.90 12.85 -24.86
C ASP A 80 -15.07 11.66 -25.39
N THR A 81 -13.79 11.62 -25.00
CA THR A 81 -12.89 10.49 -25.19
C THR A 81 -13.09 9.46 -24.07
N PRO A 82 -12.95 8.14 -24.33
CA PRO A 82 -12.96 7.14 -23.26
C PRO A 82 -11.98 7.51 -22.14
N ALA A 83 -12.47 7.65 -20.91
CA ALA A 83 -11.70 8.07 -19.75
C ALA A 83 -10.55 7.10 -19.42
N LYS A 84 -10.63 5.85 -19.89
CA LYS A 84 -9.53 4.88 -19.85
C LYS A 84 -8.28 5.38 -20.60
N ALA A 85 -8.43 6.09 -21.70
CA ALA A 85 -7.31 6.65 -22.44
C ALA A 85 -6.56 7.69 -21.58
N ILE A 86 -7.31 8.59 -20.92
CA ILE A 86 -6.75 9.60 -20.00
C ILE A 86 -6.00 8.92 -18.85
N ALA A 87 -6.60 7.91 -18.23
CA ALA A 87 -5.96 7.15 -17.15
C ALA A 87 -4.67 6.44 -17.61
N THR A 88 -4.65 5.93 -18.84
CA THR A 88 -3.46 5.29 -19.43
C THR A 88 -2.35 6.31 -19.65
N SER A 89 -2.65 7.46 -20.25
CA SER A 89 -1.68 8.54 -20.45
C SER A 89 -1.14 9.08 -19.12
N LEU A 90 -1.97 9.23 -18.09
CA LEU A 90 -1.50 9.59 -16.74
C LEU A 90 -0.53 8.55 -16.17
N HIS A 91 -0.82 7.26 -16.37
CA HIS A 91 0.08 6.20 -15.94
C HIS A 91 1.44 6.28 -16.64
N GLU A 92 1.46 6.47 -17.96
CA GLU A 92 2.68 6.63 -18.75
C GLU A 92 3.52 7.83 -18.30
N ILE A 93 2.87 8.99 -18.09
CA ILE A 93 3.54 10.20 -17.62
C ILE A 93 4.11 9.99 -16.20
N CYS A 94 3.33 9.40 -15.28
CA CYS A 94 3.82 9.07 -13.94
C CYS A 94 5.01 8.11 -13.97
N SER A 95 4.95 7.09 -14.83
CA SER A 95 6.05 6.13 -15.02
C SER A 95 7.33 6.85 -15.46
N ARG A 96 7.21 7.72 -16.47
CA ARG A 96 8.34 8.54 -16.96
C ARG A 96 8.91 9.46 -15.88
N ILE A 97 8.06 10.18 -15.14
CA ILE A 97 8.49 11.04 -14.01
C ILE A 97 9.24 10.21 -12.96
N MET A 98 8.78 9.00 -12.66
CA MET A 98 9.45 8.11 -11.70
C MET A 98 10.83 7.66 -12.20
N THR A 99 10.94 7.27 -13.47
CA THR A 99 12.23 6.88 -14.07
C THR A 99 13.21 8.04 -14.14
N GLU A 100 12.77 9.25 -14.53
CA GLU A 100 13.61 10.44 -14.58
C GLU A 100 14.13 10.83 -13.19
N ARG A 101 13.27 10.74 -12.15
CA ARG A 101 13.68 10.98 -10.76
C ARG A 101 14.69 9.96 -10.26
N LYS A 102 14.58 8.69 -10.68
CA LYS A 102 15.55 7.64 -10.33
C LYS A 102 16.90 7.93 -10.97
N ASN A 103 16.91 8.28 -12.25
CA ASN A 103 18.13 8.59 -12.99
C ASN A 103 18.81 9.87 -12.47
N ALA A 104 18.04 10.91 -12.14
CA ALA A 104 18.58 12.14 -11.54
C ALA A 104 19.24 11.88 -10.18
N LYS A 105 18.67 10.98 -9.35
CA LYS A 105 19.29 10.56 -8.08
C LYS A 105 20.57 9.75 -8.30
N ALA A 106 20.60 8.87 -9.30
CA ALA A 106 21.80 8.11 -9.64
C ALA A 106 22.94 9.02 -10.12
N MET A 107 22.63 10.06 -10.91
CA MET A 107 23.61 11.06 -11.35
C MET A 107 24.09 11.96 -10.20
N ALA A 108 23.24 12.28 -9.22
CA ALA A 108 23.62 13.06 -8.04
C ALA A 108 24.51 12.25 -7.06
N VAL A 109 24.32 10.94 -6.96
CA VAL A 109 25.15 10.03 -6.12
C VAL A 109 26.48 9.69 -6.81
N GLY A 110 26.54 9.77 -8.14
CA GLY A 110 27.76 9.53 -8.93
C GLY A 110 28.93 10.51 -8.68
N SER A 111 28.72 11.58 -7.91
CA SER A 111 29.78 12.54 -7.56
C SER A 111 30.52 12.23 -6.25
N LEU A 112 30.13 11.20 -5.49
CA LEU A 112 30.70 10.90 -4.16
C LEU A 112 31.16 9.45 -3.95
N GLN A 113 31.23 8.63 -4.99
CA GLN A 113 31.62 7.22 -4.83
C GLN A 113 32.66 6.79 -5.86
N ASP A 114 33.80 7.48 -5.87
CA ASP A 114 35.05 6.82 -6.23
C ASP A 114 35.63 6.18 -4.96
N ARG A 115 36.02 4.91 -5.05
CA ARG A 115 36.47 3.99 -3.99
C ARG A 115 35.38 3.37 -3.09
N MET A 116 34.73 2.32 -3.59
CA MET A 116 35.01 0.96 -3.10
C MET A 116 34.47 -0.08 -4.08
N GLN A 117 35.38 -0.88 -4.61
CA GLN A 117 35.16 -1.88 -5.64
C GLN A 117 34.42 -3.13 -5.10
N ALA A 118 33.65 -3.73 -6.01
CA ALA A 118 33.48 -5.18 -6.21
C ALA A 118 32.58 -5.98 -5.23
N GLY A 119 31.48 -6.52 -5.77
CA GLY A 119 30.71 -7.57 -5.09
C GLY A 119 29.34 -7.91 -5.67
N MET A 120 29.32 -8.49 -6.89
CA MET A 120 28.27 -9.35 -7.46
C MET A 120 26.91 -8.76 -7.88
N ASP A 121 26.69 -8.83 -9.20
CA ASP A 121 25.42 -8.69 -9.91
C ASP A 121 24.35 -9.67 -9.42
N LEU A 122 23.21 -9.13 -9.00
CA LEU A 122 21.94 -9.85 -8.96
C LEU A 122 20.88 -9.04 -9.72
N PRO A 123 20.37 -9.53 -10.87
CA PRO A 123 19.26 -8.88 -11.53
C PRO A 123 17.99 -9.12 -10.70
N LEU A 124 17.07 -8.15 -10.73
CA LEU A 124 15.75 -8.13 -10.06
C LEU A 124 15.66 -7.33 -8.74
N GLN A 125 16.19 -6.10 -8.72
CA GLN A 125 15.51 -5.03 -7.97
C GLN A 125 14.36 -4.47 -8.82
N ALA A 126 13.26 -5.22 -8.91
CA ALA A 126 11.96 -4.60 -9.16
C ALA A 126 11.61 -3.80 -7.89
N GLU A 127 12.09 -2.56 -7.85
CA GLU A 127 11.76 -1.57 -6.83
C GLU A 127 10.26 -1.30 -6.95
N PHE A 128 9.47 -2.04 -6.18
CA PHE A 128 8.04 -1.86 -6.10
C PHE A 128 7.80 -0.41 -5.62
N PRO A 129 7.02 0.40 -6.35
CA PRO A 129 6.74 1.77 -5.92
C PRO A 129 6.06 1.71 -4.55
N THR A 130 6.72 2.21 -3.51
CA THR A 130 6.09 2.37 -2.19
C THR A 130 4.95 3.37 -2.37
N PRO A 131 3.68 2.97 -2.24
CA PRO A 131 2.56 3.87 -2.45
C PRO A 131 2.60 4.98 -1.39
N LYS A 132 2.67 6.25 -1.81
CA LYS A 132 2.73 7.42 -0.91
C LYS A 132 1.39 7.79 -0.23
N THR A 133 0.50 6.82 -0.09
CA THR A 133 -0.82 6.99 0.55
C THR A 133 -1.20 5.74 1.34
N GLU A 134 -0.26 5.20 2.11
CA GLU A 134 -0.57 4.14 3.06
C GLU A 134 -1.24 4.77 4.28
N LEU A 135 -2.43 4.26 4.66
CA LEU A 135 -3.01 4.57 5.96
C LEU A 135 -2.02 4.06 7.00
N VAL A 136 -1.29 4.97 7.64
CA VAL A 136 -0.32 4.61 8.68
C VAL A 136 -1.09 4.38 9.97
N GLN A 137 -1.15 3.12 10.40
CA GLN A 137 -1.62 2.76 11.74
C GLN A 137 -0.42 2.77 12.69
N LYS A 138 -0.53 3.53 13.79
CA LYS A 138 0.50 3.59 14.83
C LYS A 138 0.03 2.83 16.05
N PHE A 139 0.94 2.06 16.64
CA PHE A 139 0.70 1.29 17.85
C PHE A 139 1.73 1.67 18.89
N GLN A 140 1.28 1.90 20.12
CA GLN A 140 2.17 2.08 21.26
C GLN A 140 2.59 0.71 21.77
N VAL A 141 3.87 0.38 21.61
CA VAL A 141 4.48 -0.90 22.00
C VAL A 141 5.87 -0.63 22.55
N LEU A 142 6.36 -1.54 23.41
CA LEU A 142 7.75 -1.51 23.85
C LEU A 142 8.55 -2.44 22.97
N TYR A 143 9.67 -1.96 22.43
CA TYR A 143 10.57 -2.80 21.65
C TYR A 143 11.57 -3.49 22.58
N LEU A 144 11.60 -4.82 22.53
CA LEU A 144 12.47 -5.65 23.38
C LEU A 144 13.84 -5.87 22.74
N GLY A 145 13.91 -5.83 21.41
CA GLY A 145 15.14 -6.03 20.67
C GLY A 145 15.00 -7.02 19.52
N MET A 146 16.16 -7.41 19.01
CA MET A 146 16.33 -8.32 17.88
C MET A 146 17.23 -9.49 18.30
N MET A 147 16.88 -10.69 17.84
CA MET A 147 17.68 -11.89 18.00
C MET A 147 17.83 -12.64 16.66
N PRO A 148 19.06 -12.97 16.23
CA PRO A 148 19.27 -13.84 15.08
C PRO A 148 18.70 -15.24 15.34
N VAL A 149 18.00 -15.80 14.36
CA VAL A 149 17.38 -17.12 14.45
C VAL A 149 17.80 -18.04 13.30
N ALA A 150 17.85 -19.34 13.60
CA ALA A 150 18.35 -20.35 12.66
C ALA A 150 17.37 -20.71 11.53
N ARG A 151 16.07 -20.47 11.73
CA ARG A 151 15.01 -20.86 10.78
C ARG A 151 14.04 -19.72 10.53
N PRO A 152 13.48 -19.61 9.31
CA PRO A 152 12.55 -18.54 8.95
C PRO A 152 11.16 -18.68 9.57
N ILE A 153 10.81 -19.87 10.07
CA ILE A 153 9.46 -20.25 10.52
C ILE A 153 9.60 -21.19 11.71
N GLY A 154 8.70 -21.05 12.69
CA GLY A 154 8.58 -21.98 13.81
C GLY A 154 8.17 -21.24 15.08
N MET A 155 7.11 -21.73 15.73
CA MET A 155 6.65 -21.12 16.99
C MET A 155 7.63 -21.37 18.14
N ASP A 156 8.33 -22.50 18.09
CA ASP A 156 9.44 -22.84 18.97
C ASP A 156 10.63 -21.87 18.81
N ILE A 157 10.98 -21.53 17.57
CA ILE A 157 12.03 -20.55 17.27
C ILE A 157 11.63 -19.15 17.74
N LEU A 158 10.40 -18.75 17.44
CA LEU A 158 9.86 -17.45 17.82
C LEU A 158 9.79 -17.29 19.34
N ASN A 159 9.24 -18.26 20.07
CA ASN A 159 9.20 -18.20 21.54
C ASN A 159 10.60 -18.28 22.16
N GLY A 160 11.52 -19.09 21.59
CA GLY A 160 12.90 -19.14 22.06
C GLY A 160 13.61 -17.78 22.00
N ALA A 161 13.34 -16.99 20.94
CA ALA A 161 13.85 -15.62 20.83
C ALA A 161 13.22 -14.66 21.84
N ILE A 162 11.89 -14.78 22.08
CA ILE A 162 11.17 -14.01 23.09
C ILE A 162 11.75 -14.26 24.48
N ASP A 163 11.84 -15.53 24.88
CA ASP A 163 12.29 -15.94 26.21
C ASP A 163 13.73 -15.46 26.47
N SER A 164 14.58 -15.53 25.45
CA SER A 164 15.97 -15.09 25.55
C SER A 164 16.09 -13.57 25.73
N LEU A 165 15.31 -12.78 24.98
CA LEU A 165 15.33 -11.31 25.10
C LEU A 165 14.75 -10.85 26.45
N ILE A 166 13.64 -11.45 26.89
CA ILE A 166 13.04 -11.17 28.21
C ILE A 166 14.01 -11.57 29.32
N GLY A 167 14.71 -12.71 29.19
CA GLY A 167 15.68 -13.15 30.19
C GLY A 167 16.95 -12.29 30.27
N SER A 168 17.30 -11.59 29.19
CA SER A 168 18.50 -10.76 29.10
C SER A 168 18.32 -9.29 29.47
N SER A 169 17.08 -8.81 29.60
CA SER A 169 16.74 -7.40 29.70
C SER A 169 15.72 -7.16 30.80
N ASN A 170 15.91 -6.12 31.61
CA ASN A 170 14.86 -5.70 32.52
C ASN A 170 13.79 -4.93 31.74
N LYS A 171 12.57 -4.90 32.26
CA LYS A 171 11.44 -4.18 31.63
C LYS A 171 11.71 -2.68 31.44
N GLU A 172 12.60 -2.12 32.26
CA GLU A 172 13.03 -0.71 32.24
C GLU A 172 13.93 -0.38 31.04
N ASP A 173 14.59 -1.40 30.46
CA ASP A 173 15.49 -1.23 29.30
C ASP A 173 14.72 -1.28 27.96
N TRP A 174 13.42 -1.61 27.98
CA TRP A 174 12.62 -1.72 26.77
C TRP A 174 12.20 -0.33 26.27
N THR A 175 12.58 -0.02 25.03
CA THR A 175 12.44 1.32 24.47
C THR A 175 11.06 1.55 23.87
N ALA A 176 10.45 2.70 24.19
CA ALA A 176 9.22 3.22 23.62
C ALA A 176 9.45 4.55 22.88
N ASP A 177 10.65 4.74 22.32
CA ASP A 177 11.07 6.05 21.84
C ASP A 177 10.21 6.51 20.66
N GLU A 178 9.63 7.70 20.77
CA GLU A 178 8.61 8.21 19.83
C GLU A 178 9.22 9.01 18.67
N GLU A 179 10.49 9.42 18.77
CA GLU A 179 11.09 10.40 17.85
C GLU A 179 12.09 9.80 16.85
N GLU A 180 12.62 8.60 17.10
CA GLU A 180 13.57 7.90 16.22
C GLU A 180 13.01 6.59 15.64
N VAL A 181 13.26 6.34 14.35
CA VAL A 181 12.93 5.06 13.71
C VAL A 181 13.96 4.02 14.13
N LEU A 182 13.63 3.21 15.14
CA LEU A 182 14.51 2.14 15.63
C LEU A 182 14.76 1.04 14.59
N VAL A 183 13.71 0.65 13.85
CA VAL A 183 13.78 -0.43 12.85
C VAL A 183 12.73 -0.25 11.74
N GLU A 184 13.14 -0.45 10.49
CA GLU A 184 12.24 -0.49 9.32
C GLU A 184 12.11 -1.92 8.78
N CYS A 185 11.00 -2.58 9.07
CA CYS A 185 10.72 -3.94 8.61
C CYS A 185 9.72 -3.94 7.44
N ARG A 186 10.16 -4.36 6.26
CA ARG A 186 9.27 -4.49 5.09
C ARG A 186 8.58 -5.84 5.06
N VAL A 187 7.25 -5.81 4.99
CA VAL A 187 6.36 -6.99 4.89
C VAL A 187 6.80 -8.04 3.85
N ARG A 188 7.47 -7.62 2.77
CA ARG A 188 7.94 -8.56 1.72
C ARG A 188 9.02 -9.54 2.19
N PHE A 189 9.72 -9.22 3.29
CA PHE A 189 10.78 -10.03 3.86
C PHE A 189 10.34 -10.71 5.17
N LEU A 190 9.11 -10.46 5.63
CA LEU A 190 8.56 -11.15 6.79
C LEU A 190 8.28 -12.61 6.41
N SER A 191 8.96 -13.54 7.07
CA SER A 191 8.82 -14.97 6.81
C SER A 191 7.85 -15.64 7.78
N PHE A 192 7.76 -15.14 9.02
CA PHE A 192 6.89 -15.68 10.05
C PHE A 192 6.54 -14.59 11.08
N MET A 193 5.40 -14.73 11.76
CA MET A 193 5.00 -13.87 12.87
C MET A 193 4.10 -14.64 13.83
N GLY A 194 4.02 -14.19 15.07
CA GLY A 194 3.17 -14.82 16.08
C GLY A 194 3.07 -14.01 17.36
N VAL A 195 2.04 -14.32 18.13
CA VAL A 195 1.88 -13.90 19.53
C VAL A 195 2.50 -15.00 20.38
N GLY A 196 3.44 -14.67 21.27
CA GLY A 196 4.16 -15.64 22.10
C GLY A 196 3.26 -16.30 23.15
N HIS A 197 3.86 -17.06 24.08
CA HIS A 197 3.12 -17.69 25.17
C HIS A 197 2.38 -16.67 26.06
N ASP A 198 2.97 -15.50 26.30
CA ASP A 198 2.26 -14.36 26.89
C ASP A 198 1.56 -13.58 25.78
N VAL A 199 0.25 -13.34 25.95
CA VAL A 199 -0.60 -12.63 24.97
C VAL A 199 -0.16 -11.19 24.70
N ARG A 200 0.71 -10.62 25.53
CA ARG A 200 1.32 -9.29 25.35
C ARG A 200 2.57 -9.32 24.48
N THR A 201 3.15 -10.49 24.25
CA THR A 201 4.35 -10.62 23.42
C THR A 201 3.96 -10.81 21.96
N PHE A 202 4.50 -9.97 21.09
CA PHE A 202 4.38 -10.10 19.64
C PHE A 202 5.78 -10.19 19.04
N ALA A 203 5.96 -11.09 18.09
CA ALA A 203 7.23 -11.19 17.38
C ALA A 203 7.03 -11.53 15.91
N PHE A 204 8.02 -11.17 15.10
CA PHE A 204 8.09 -11.60 13.71
C PHE A 204 9.54 -11.84 13.29
N ILE A 205 9.69 -12.76 12.34
CA ILE A 205 10.96 -13.18 11.74
C ILE A 205 11.07 -12.57 10.35
N MET A 206 12.21 -11.93 10.11
CA MET A 206 12.58 -11.28 8.86
C MET A 206 13.69 -12.05 8.17
N ASP A 207 13.62 -12.18 6.84
CA ASP A 207 14.74 -12.60 6.00
C ASP A 207 15.71 -11.43 5.82
N ALA A 208 16.89 -11.55 6.45
CA ALA A 208 17.98 -10.58 6.36
C ALA A 208 18.90 -10.83 5.16
N GLY A 209 18.58 -11.83 4.33
CA GLY A 209 19.38 -12.27 3.20
C GLY A 209 20.50 -13.24 3.58
N GLY A 210 20.99 -13.99 2.59
CA GLY A 210 22.10 -14.93 2.79
C GLY A 210 21.79 -16.05 3.78
N HIS A 211 20.54 -16.52 3.83
CA HIS A 211 20.04 -17.53 4.79
C HIS A 211 20.15 -17.11 6.27
N ARG A 212 20.18 -15.81 6.55
CA ARG A 212 20.12 -15.27 7.91
C ARG A 212 18.73 -14.72 8.19
N PHE A 213 18.27 -14.92 9.41
CA PHE A 213 16.94 -14.50 9.83
C PHE A 213 17.04 -13.77 11.16
N ASP A 214 16.31 -12.66 11.28
CA ASP A 214 16.28 -11.83 12.49
C ASP A 214 14.86 -11.83 13.05
N CYS A 215 14.72 -12.17 14.33
CA CYS A 215 13.46 -12.13 15.06
C CYS A 215 13.38 -10.83 15.87
N HIS A 216 12.37 -10.01 15.60
CA HIS A 216 12.09 -8.79 16.35
C HIS A 216 10.95 -9.02 17.33
N VAL A 217 11.11 -8.53 18.56
CA VAL A 217 10.18 -8.78 19.66
C VAL A 217 9.65 -7.48 20.25
N PHE A 218 8.35 -7.48 20.53
CA PHE A 218 7.60 -6.35 21.05
C PHE A 218 6.72 -6.78 22.22
N TRP A 219 6.53 -5.86 23.16
CA TRP A 219 5.55 -5.97 24.23
C TRP A 219 4.42 -4.98 24.00
N CYS A 220 3.19 -5.49 24.01
CA CYS A 220 1.98 -4.77 23.65
C CYS A 220 1.03 -4.73 24.84
N GLU A 221 0.52 -3.54 25.18
CA GLU A 221 -0.51 -3.37 26.19
C GLU A 221 -1.86 -3.03 25.53
N PRO A 222 -2.99 -3.65 25.96
CA PRO A 222 -3.10 -4.71 26.96
C PRO A 222 -2.73 -6.11 26.42
N ASN A 223 -2.62 -6.27 25.10
CA ASN A 223 -2.20 -7.51 24.43
C ASN A 223 -1.77 -7.21 22.97
N ALA A 224 -1.21 -8.22 22.31
CA ALA A 224 -0.72 -8.15 20.93
C ALA A 224 -1.80 -8.30 19.84
N GLY A 225 -3.09 -8.38 20.21
CA GLY A 225 -4.18 -8.69 19.26
C GLY A 225 -4.27 -7.68 18.12
N SER A 226 -4.32 -6.38 18.44
CA SER A 226 -4.44 -5.32 17.42
C SER A 226 -3.22 -5.22 16.51
N VAL A 227 -2.02 -5.37 17.08
CA VAL A 227 -0.76 -5.31 16.34
C VAL A 227 -0.64 -6.51 15.39
N SER A 228 -0.87 -7.72 15.90
CA SER A 228 -0.80 -8.95 15.09
C SER A 228 -1.81 -8.95 13.95
N GLU A 229 -3.05 -8.49 14.19
CA GLU A 229 -4.07 -8.35 13.15
C GLU A 229 -3.65 -7.36 12.07
N ALA A 230 -3.08 -6.21 12.44
CA ALA A 230 -2.63 -5.21 11.48
C ALA A 230 -1.46 -5.70 10.61
N VAL A 231 -0.46 -6.36 11.22
CA VAL A 231 0.65 -6.94 10.47
C VAL A 231 0.16 -8.08 9.56
N GLN A 232 -0.79 -8.89 10.03
CA GLN A 232 -1.43 -9.92 9.20
C GLN A 232 -2.20 -9.33 8.01
N ALA A 233 -2.99 -8.29 8.24
CA ALA A 233 -3.71 -7.58 7.18
C ALA A 233 -2.74 -7.00 6.14
N ALA A 234 -1.63 -6.40 6.59
CA ALA A 234 -0.59 -5.89 5.71
C ALA A 234 0.05 -7.00 4.86
N CYS A 235 0.36 -8.16 5.47
CA CYS A 235 0.86 -9.35 4.77
C CYS A 235 -0.13 -9.82 3.68
N MET A 236 -1.42 -9.93 4.02
CA MET A 236 -2.47 -10.36 3.09
C MET A 236 -2.63 -9.38 1.91
N LEU A 237 -2.69 -8.08 2.20
CA LEU A 237 -2.81 -7.05 1.16
C LEU A 237 -1.59 -7.06 0.23
N ARG A 238 -0.39 -7.24 0.79
CA ARG A 238 0.83 -7.34 0.00
C ARG A 238 0.82 -8.57 -0.90
N TYR A 239 0.44 -9.72 -0.37
CA TYR A 239 0.29 -10.96 -1.13
C TYR A 239 -0.72 -10.80 -2.27
N GLN A 240 -1.90 -10.24 -2.00
CA GLN A 240 -2.93 -9.99 -3.00
C GLN A 240 -2.43 -9.06 -4.13
N LYS A 241 -1.74 -7.96 -3.78
CA LYS A 241 -1.15 -7.04 -4.77
C LYS A 241 -0.14 -7.75 -5.68
N CYS A 242 0.68 -8.65 -5.14
CA CYS A 242 1.64 -9.43 -5.94
C CYS A 242 0.94 -10.42 -6.89
N LEU A 243 -0.16 -11.04 -6.46
CA LEU A 243 -0.93 -11.93 -7.33
C LEU A 243 -1.62 -11.18 -8.48
N VAL A 244 -2.20 -10.01 -8.20
CA VAL A 244 -2.92 -9.20 -9.20
C VAL A 244 -1.97 -8.50 -10.18
N ALA A 245 -0.78 -8.11 -9.72
CA ALA A 245 0.24 -7.52 -10.59
C ALA A 245 0.85 -8.51 -11.59
N ARG A 246 0.61 -9.81 -11.42
CA ARG A 246 1.05 -10.82 -12.39
C ARG A 246 0.15 -10.74 -13.62
N PRO A 247 0.67 -10.42 -14.83
CA PRO A 247 -0.15 -10.40 -16.03
C PRO A 247 -0.80 -11.78 -16.24
N PRO A 248 -2.03 -11.84 -16.78
CA PRO A 248 -2.66 -13.11 -17.11
C PRO A 248 -1.71 -13.88 -18.01
N SER A 249 -1.31 -15.06 -17.55
CA SER A 249 -0.52 -15.98 -18.35
C SER A 249 -1.30 -16.20 -19.64
N GLN A 250 -0.73 -15.81 -20.78
CA GLN A 250 -1.14 -16.37 -22.06
C GLN A 250 -1.15 -17.88 -21.87
N LYS A 251 -2.29 -18.51 -22.16
CA LYS A 251 -2.51 -19.95 -22.01
C LYS A 251 -1.34 -20.70 -22.65
N ALA A 252 -0.38 -21.15 -21.84
CA ALA A 252 0.55 -22.18 -22.26
C ALA A 252 -0.26 -23.47 -22.33
N CYS A 253 -0.35 -24.01 -23.53
CA CYS A 253 -0.97 -25.28 -23.84
C CYS A 253 -0.33 -26.39 -22.98
N GLY A 254 -1.19 -27.21 -22.36
CA GLY A 254 -0.95 -28.61 -22.02
C GLY A 254 0.35 -29.02 -21.31
N SER A 255 0.32 -29.06 -19.98
CA SER A 255 0.77 -30.23 -19.21
C SER A 255 0.33 -30.08 -17.75
N SER A 256 -0.48 -31.01 -17.26
CA SER A 256 -0.90 -31.08 -15.85
C SER A 256 0.31 -31.25 -14.91
N PRO A 257 0.49 -30.43 -13.86
CA PRO A 257 1.49 -30.69 -12.85
C PRO A 257 1.00 -31.74 -11.83
N SER A 258 1.96 -32.53 -11.34
CA SER A 258 1.84 -33.60 -10.35
C SER A 258 1.27 -33.14 -9.00
N GLY A 259 0.71 -34.11 -8.27
CA GLY A 259 -0.33 -33.97 -7.25
C GLY A 259 0.01 -33.36 -5.88
N ASP A 260 1.08 -32.59 -5.72
CA ASP A 260 1.40 -31.98 -4.41
C ASP A 260 1.73 -30.48 -4.53
N SER A 261 0.69 -29.64 -4.35
CA SER A 261 0.88 -28.20 -4.21
C SER A 261 -0.10 -27.63 -3.18
N VAL A 262 0.46 -27.02 -2.14
CA VAL A 262 -0.19 -26.28 -1.04
C VAL A 262 -1.16 -25.20 -1.54
N SER A 263 -1.06 -24.81 -2.82
CA SER A 263 -1.86 -23.78 -3.46
C SER A 263 -3.39 -24.03 -3.42
N ARG A 264 -3.87 -25.28 -3.30
CA ARG A 264 -5.32 -25.53 -3.17
C ARG A 264 -5.87 -25.26 -1.78
N ARG A 265 -5.08 -25.51 -0.71
CA ARG A 265 -5.59 -25.47 0.67
C ARG A 265 -5.90 -24.04 1.14
N VAL A 266 -5.22 -23.05 0.58
CA VAL A 266 -5.49 -21.62 0.84
C VAL A 266 -6.71 -21.12 0.05
N SER A 267 -6.95 -21.65 -1.15
CA SER A 267 -8.07 -21.23 -2.01
C SER A 267 -9.46 -21.57 -1.43
N THR A 268 -9.56 -22.62 -0.61
CA THR A 268 -10.82 -23.04 0.02
C THR A 268 -11.15 -22.24 1.29
N SER A 269 -10.14 -21.78 2.05
CA SER A 269 -10.37 -20.96 3.24
C SER A 269 -10.76 -19.52 2.89
N VAL A 270 -10.23 -18.94 1.82
CA VAL A 270 -10.61 -17.60 1.35
C VAL A 270 -12.05 -17.57 0.84
N LYS A 271 -12.53 -18.63 0.18
CA LYS A 271 -13.93 -18.74 -0.28
C LYS A 271 -14.92 -18.81 0.88
N ARG A 272 -14.58 -19.49 1.99
CA ARG A 272 -15.44 -19.51 3.20
C ARG A 272 -15.44 -18.19 3.95
N GLY A 273 -14.28 -17.52 4.06
CA GLY A 273 -14.19 -16.21 4.73
C GLY A 273 -15.03 -15.11 4.04
N VAL A 274 -15.05 -15.09 2.71
CA VAL A 274 -15.85 -14.11 1.94
C VAL A 274 -17.35 -14.38 2.05
N LEU A 275 -17.79 -15.64 2.09
CA LEU A 275 -19.21 -15.98 2.25
C LEU A 275 -19.72 -15.66 3.67
N SER A 276 -18.91 -15.92 4.70
CA SER A 276 -19.27 -15.62 6.09
C SER A 276 -19.46 -14.12 6.36
N LEU A 277 -18.67 -13.25 5.71
CA LEU A 277 -18.83 -11.79 5.86
C LEU A 277 -20.09 -11.26 5.17
N ILE A 278 -20.53 -11.90 4.08
CA ILE A 278 -21.73 -11.51 3.33
C ILE A 278 -23.00 -11.88 4.11
N ASP A 279 -23.02 -13.01 4.82
CA ASP A 279 -24.18 -13.42 5.62
C ASP A 279 -24.37 -12.54 6.87
N THR A 280 -23.29 -12.14 7.56
CA THR A 280 -23.39 -11.26 8.73
C THR A 280 -23.89 -9.85 8.38
N LEU A 281 -23.60 -9.37 7.15
CA LEU A 281 -24.06 -8.06 6.66
C LEU A 281 -25.52 -8.08 6.18
N LYS A 282 -26.10 -9.24 5.88
CA LYS A 282 -27.53 -9.35 5.51
C LYS A 282 -28.46 -9.44 6.72
N GLN A 283 -27.96 -9.81 7.90
CA GLN A 283 -28.78 -9.97 9.11
C GLN A 283 -29.00 -8.68 9.92
N LYS A 284 -28.26 -7.59 9.66
CA LYS A 284 -28.55 -6.27 10.26
C LYS A 284 -29.41 -5.40 9.34
N ARG A 285 -30.73 -5.65 9.33
CA ARG A 285 -31.72 -4.60 9.03
C ARG A 285 -32.22 -4.00 10.36
N PRO A 286 -32.38 -2.67 10.48
CA PRO A 286 -32.88 -2.05 11.70
C PRO A 286 -34.38 -2.35 11.87
N VAL A 287 -34.76 -2.77 13.08
CA VAL A 287 -36.16 -2.85 13.52
C VAL A 287 -36.70 -1.42 13.59
N THR A 288 -37.77 -1.14 12.86
CA THR A 288 -38.52 0.11 12.97
C THR A 288 -39.65 -0.12 13.97
N GLU A 289 -39.55 0.46 15.16
CA GLU A 289 -40.67 0.56 16.09
C GLU A 289 -41.64 1.63 15.59
N LEU A 290 -42.94 1.30 15.57
CA LEU A 290 -44.03 2.26 15.50
C LEU A 290 -44.90 2.11 16.75
N PRO A 291 -45.49 3.21 17.27
CA PRO A 291 -46.14 3.23 18.57
C PRO A 291 -47.60 2.77 18.49
N GLN A 292 -48.01 1.96 19.46
CA GLN A 292 -49.33 1.97 20.09
C GLN A 292 -49.27 1.24 21.44
#